data_AF-A0A3B8XGA8-F1
#
_entry.id   AF-A0A3B8XGA8-F1
#
_cell.length_a   1.000
_cell.length_b   1.000
_cell.length_c   1.000
_cell.angle_alpha   90.00
_cell.angle_beta   90.00
_cell.angle_gamma   90.00
#
_symmetry.space_group_name_H-M   'P 1'
#
loop_
_entity.id
_entity.type
_entity.pdbx_description
1 polymer ?
#
loop_
_entity_poly.entity_id
_entity_poly.type
_entity_poly.pdbx_seq_one_letter_code
_entity_poly.pdbx_strand_id
1 'polypeptide(L)'
;MTSPHARLRELGLQLPAPPAAVASYVPTRLVPVGEGRSLLYIAGQVSAEGGKRLTGRCPDEVSVEQATAAARVCALNLLAQMEAAA
;
A
#
# COMPACT_ATOMS: atom_id res chain seq x y z
N MET A 1 -8.91 -2.60 22.36
CA MET A 1 -8.55 -2.89 20.96
C MET A 1 -7.23 -2.20 20.66
N THR A 2 -6.27 -2.88 20.06
CA THR A 2 -4.98 -2.28 19.69
C THR A 2 -5.16 -1.40 18.44
N SER A 3 -4.52 -0.23 18.38
CA SER A 3 -4.61 0.65 17.19
C SER A 3 -3.91 0.02 15.97
N PRO A 4 -4.26 0.41 14.73
CA PRO A 4 -3.55 -0.06 13.53
C PRO A 4 -2.02 0.13 13.62
N HIS A 5 -1.55 1.27 14.11
CA HIS A 5 -0.12 1.54 14.35
C HIS A 5 0.51 0.61 15.38
N ALA A 6 -0.22 0.29 16.45
CA ALA A 6 0.26 -0.66 17.45
C ALA A 6 0.38 -2.07 16.86
N ARG A 7 -0.58 -2.47 16.01
CA ARG A 7 -0.51 -3.75 15.31
C ARG A 7 0.66 -3.81 14.32
N LEU A 8 0.96 -2.73 13.61
CA LEU A 8 2.15 -2.66 12.75
C LEU A 8 3.43 -2.86 13.55
N ARG A 9 3.56 -2.21 14.72
CA ARG A 9 4.71 -2.39 15.62
C ARG A 9 4.85 -3.81 16.14
N GLU A 10 3.76 -4.45 16.55
CA GLU A 10 3.75 -5.86 16.99
C GLU A 10 4.26 -6.81 15.90
N LEU A 11 3.98 -6.49 14.63
CA LEU A 11 4.43 -7.27 13.48
C LEU A 11 5.86 -6.91 13.02
N GLY A 12 6.53 -5.97 13.70
CA GLY A 12 7.84 -5.46 13.31
C GLY A 12 7.82 -4.67 11.99
N LEU A 13 6.68 -4.10 11.63
CA LEU A 13 6.46 -3.37 10.38
C LEU A 13 6.47 -1.86 10.61
N GLN A 14 7.02 -1.14 9.64
CA GLN A 14 6.96 0.32 9.57
C GLN A 14 6.35 0.73 8.23
N LEU A 15 5.63 1.85 8.23
CA LEU A 15 5.11 2.40 6.98
C LEU A 15 6.26 3.09 6.23
N PRO A 16 6.43 2.81 4.92
CA PRO A 16 7.37 3.54 4.10
C PRO A 16 6.85 4.97 3.84
N ALA A 17 7.69 5.81 3.24
CA ALA A 17 7.19 7.04 2.64
C ALA A 17 6.16 6.68 1.53
N PRO A 18 5.01 7.38 1.44
CA PRO A 18 4.00 7.07 0.44
C PRO A 18 4.59 7.23 -0.97
N PRO A 19 4.45 6.22 -1.85
CA PRO A 19 4.98 6.31 -3.21
C PRO A 19 4.40 7.48 -4.01
N ALA A 20 5.24 8.16 -4.78
CA ALA A 20 4.77 9.19 -5.70
C ALA A 20 4.01 8.60 -6.89
N ALA A 21 3.10 9.38 -7.49
CA ALA A 21 2.45 8.99 -8.74
C ALA A 21 3.49 8.90 -9.88
N VAL A 22 3.39 7.85 -10.71
CA VAL A 22 4.36 7.61 -11.80
C VAL A 22 3.98 8.30 -13.11
N ALA A 23 2.80 8.92 -13.16
CA ALA A 23 2.26 9.60 -14.33
C ALA A 23 1.23 10.65 -13.87
N SER A 24 0.45 11.17 -14.83
CA SER A 24 -0.56 12.21 -14.63
C SER A 24 -1.84 11.68 -13.96
N TYR A 25 -1.74 11.25 -12.70
CA TYR A 25 -2.88 10.86 -11.84
C TYR A 25 -2.59 11.20 -10.37
N VAL A 26 -3.63 11.21 -9.52
CA VAL A 26 -3.48 11.45 -8.08
C VAL A 26 -3.32 10.14 -7.30
N PRO A 27 -2.48 10.08 -6.25
CA PRO A 27 -2.32 8.86 -5.44
C PRO A 27 -3.59 8.44 -4.71
N THR A 28 -4.39 9.41 -4.26
CA THR A 28 -5.64 9.19 -3.54
C THR A 28 -6.73 10.18 -3.94
N ARG A 29 -7.99 9.78 -3.74
CA ARG A 29 -9.16 10.64 -3.95
C ARG A 29 -10.23 10.32 -2.90
N LEU A 30 -10.63 11.33 -2.13
CA LEU A 30 -11.83 11.26 -1.29
C LEU A 30 -13.07 11.59 -2.14
N VAL A 31 -14.06 10.71 -2.08
CA VAL A 31 -15.34 10.85 -2.77
C VAL A 31 -16.46 10.84 -1.74
N PRO A 32 -17.18 11.96 -1.54
CA PRO A 32 -18.30 12.01 -0.61
C PRO A 32 -19.41 11.04 -1.02
N VAL A 33 -19.97 10.32 -0.05
CA VAL A 33 -21.10 9.40 -0.25
C VAL A 33 -22.33 9.80 0.57
N GLY A 34 -22.37 11.05 1.04
CA GLY A 34 -23.46 11.61 1.83
C GLY A 34 -23.30 11.42 3.34
N GLU A 35 -24.09 12.16 4.12
CA GLU A 35 -24.15 12.05 5.59
C GLU A 35 -22.78 12.22 6.29
N GLY A 36 -21.93 13.11 5.77
CA GLY A 36 -20.59 13.34 6.31
C GLY A 36 -19.59 12.20 6.07
N ARG A 37 -19.93 11.20 5.25
CA ARG A 37 -19.07 10.06 4.92
C ARG A 37 -18.39 10.25 3.57
N SER A 38 -17.20 9.69 3.43
CA SER A 38 -16.44 9.65 2.18
C SER A 38 -15.79 8.28 1.98
N LEU A 39 -15.63 7.90 0.72
CA LEU A 39 -14.79 6.78 0.31
C LEU A 39 -13.41 7.30 -0.07
N LEU A 40 -12.36 6.68 0.47
CA LEU A 40 -10.99 6.91 0.03
C LEU A 40 -10.64 5.91 -1.07
N TYR A 41 -10.48 6.40 -2.29
CA TYR A 41 -9.93 5.62 -3.39
C TYR A 41 -8.41 5.80 -3.42
N ILE A 42 -7.66 4.70 -3.42
CA ILE A 42 -6.20 4.69 -3.48
C ILE A 42 -5.81 4.10 -4.84
N ALA A 43 -4.94 4.79 -5.58
CA ALA A 43 -4.40 4.28 -6.83
C ALA A 43 -3.60 2.98 -6.61
N GLY A 44 -3.47 2.15 -7.64
CA GLY A 44 -2.78 0.86 -7.55
C GLY A 44 -1.38 0.99 -6.95
N GLN A 45 -1.13 0.25 -5.87
CA GLN A 45 0.18 0.20 -5.22
C GLN A 45 0.94 -1.04 -5.68
N VAL A 46 2.16 -0.83 -6.14
CA VAL A 46 3.05 -1.90 -6.61
C VAL A 46 4.07 -2.27 -5.53
N SER A 47 4.71 -3.42 -5.72
CA SER A 47 5.74 -3.99 -4.87
C SER A 47 7.08 -3.27 -5.06
N ALA A 48 7.09 -1.96 -4.82
CA ALA A 48 8.27 -1.11 -4.88
C ALA A 48 8.73 -0.72 -3.47
N GLU A 49 9.99 -0.98 -3.16
CA GLU A 49 10.63 -0.63 -1.89
C GLU A 49 12.10 -0.27 -2.16
N GLY A 50 12.60 0.79 -1.52
CA GLY A 50 14.01 1.20 -1.65
C GLY A 50 14.45 1.49 -3.10
N GLY A 51 13.53 1.97 -3.94
CA GLY A 51 13.79 2.25 -5.37
C GLY A 51 13.86 1.02 -6.28
N LYS A 52 13.59 -0.19 -5.76
CA LYS A 52 13.55 -1.44 -6.52
C LYS A 52 12.14 -1.99 -6.59
N ARG A 53 11.78 -2.61 -7.71
CA ARG A 53 10.52 -3.33 -7.89
C ARG A 53 10.76 -4.83 -7.75
N LEU A 54 9.89 -5.50 -7.00
CA LEU A 54 9.81 -6.96 -6.97
C LEU A 54 8.90 -7.39 -8.13
N THR A 55 9.48 -8.06 -9.13
CA THR A 55 8.82 -8.39 -10.40
C THR A 55 8.91 -9.87 -10.72
N GLY A 56 7.97 -10.36 -11.52
CA GLY A 56 7.96 -11.71 -12.07
C GLY A 56 6.57 -12.33 -12.02
N ARG A 57 6.25 -13.19 -12.99
CA ARG A 57 4.98 -13.94 -13.02
C ARG A 57 5.01 -15.09 -12.01
N CYS A 58 4.07 -15.11 -11.08
CA CYS A 58 3.83 -16.26 -10.21
C CYS A 58 2.94 -17.30 -10.94
N PRO A 59 3.18 -18.62 -10.83
CA PRO A 59 4.26 -19.26 -10.08
C PRO A 59 5.55 -19.52 -10.90
N ASP A 60 5.59 -19.09 -12.16
CA ASP A 60 6.62 -19.52 -13.12
C ASP A 60 8.00 -18.88 -12.88
N GLU A 61 8.04 -17.55 -12.76
CA GLU A 61 9.27 -16.76 -12.57
C GLU A 61 9.58 -16.50 -11.09
N VAL A 62 8.54 -16.53 -10.24
CA VAL A 62 8.64 -16.37 -8.79
C VAL A 62 7.71 -17.35 -8.08
N SER A 63 8.12 -17.82 -6.90
CA SER A 63 7.28 -18.68 -6.07
C SER A 63 6.09 -17.93 -5.45
N VAL A 64 5.12 -18.67 -4.92
CA VAL A 64 3.98 -18.09 -4.20
C VAL A 64 4.44 -17.33 -2.95
N GLU A 65 5.48 -17.81 -2.27
CA GLU A 65 6.07 -17.17 -1.09
C GLU A 65 6.72 -15.83 -1.48
N GLN A 66 7.45 -15.80 -2.59
CA GLN A 66 8.04 -14.56 -3.12
C GLN A 66 6.95 -13.56 -3.55
N ALA A 67 5.90 -14.03 -4.23
CA ALA A 67 4.75 -13.20 -4.59
C ALA A 67 4.00 -12.69 -3.36
N THR A 68 3.90 -13.49 -2.29
CA THR A 68 3.29 -13.09 -1.01
C THR A 68 4.12 -12.00 -0.33
N ALA A 69 5.45 -12.11 -0.35
CA ALA A 69 6.33 -11.06 0.14
C ALA A 69 6.17 -9.76 -0.68
N ALA A 70 6.06 -9.86 -2.00
CA ALA A 70 5.77 -8.72 -2.86
C ALA A 70 4.41 -8.07 -2.56
N ALA A 71 3.37 -8.89 -2.33
CA ALA A 71 2.05 -8.41 -1.93
C ALA A 71 2.07 -7.69 -0.58
N ARG A 72 2.91 -8.13 0.38
CA ARG A 72 3.13 -7.42 1.65
C ARG A 72 3.69 -6.02 1.40
N VAL A 73 4.64 -5.85 0.47
CA VAL A 73 5.15 -4.51 0.09
C VAL A 73 4.04 -3.65 -0.51
N CYS A 74 3.21 -4.20 -1.42
CA CYS A 74 2.05 -3.47 -1.96
C CYS A 74 1.11 -3.00 -0.84
N ALA A 75 0.83 -3.86 0.14
CA ALA A 75 -0.04 -3.55 1.27
C ALA A 75 0.53 -2.45 2.17
N LEU A 76 1.84 -2.46 2.46
CA LEU A 76 2.50 -1.41 3.23
C LEU A 76 2.46 -0.06 2.49
N ASN A 77 2.71 -0.05 1.18
CA ASN A 77 2.57 1.14 0.35
C ASN A 77 1.12 1.67 0.36
N LEU A 78 0.12 0.79 0.36
CA LEU A 78 -1.30 1.18 0.45
C LEU A 78 -1.61 1.83 1.80
N LEU A 79 -1.13 1.25 2.90
CA LEU A 79 -1.32 1.83 4.23
C LEU A 79 -0.61 3.19 4.37
N ALA A 80 0.56 3.37 3.76
CA ALA A 80 1.25 4.65 3.74
C ALA A 80 0.44 5.74 3.00
N GLN A 81 -0.18 5.41 1.85
CA GLN A 81 -1.07 6.34 1.16
C GLN A 81 -2.32 6.68 1.98
N MET A 82 -2.85 5.69 2.70
CA MET A 82 -4.01 5.89 3.58
C MET A 82 -3.67 6.82 4.74
N GLU A 83 -2.50 6.65 5.38
CA GLU A 83 -2.03 7.52 6.46
C GLU A 83 -1.81 8.96 5.98
N ALA A 84 -1.23 9.13 4.78
CA ALA A 84 -0.99 10.46 4.21
C ALA A 84 -2.27 11.21 3.78
N ALA A 85 -3.38 10.48 3.59
CA ALA A 85 -4.67 11.05 3.19
C ALA A 85 -5.63 11.32 4.36
N ALA A 86 -5.27 10.86 5.56
CA ALA A 86 -6.07 10.98 6.78
C ALA A 86 -5.83 12.30 7.54
#